data_AF-A0AAE4R0V9-F1
#
_entry.id   AF-A0AAE4R0V9-F1
#
_cell.length_a   1.000
_cell.length_b   1.000
_cell.length_c   1.000
_cell.angle_alpha   90.00
_cell.angle_beta   90.00
_cell.angle_gamma   90.00
#
_symmetry.space_group_name_H-M   'P 1'
#
loop_
_entity.id
_entity.type
_entity.pdbx_description
1 polymer ?
#
loop_
_entity_poly.entity_id
_entity_poly.type
_entity_poly.pdbx_seq_one_letter_code
_entity_poly.pdbx_strand_id
1 'polypeptide(L)'
;MQFLFSRTPSGSDRPRTSARIGRSAGMALAGAAAFALAAPAVASAAPAPEQTPPALEAFAVPEAGAPVPVSQGEFSYLATHSVTKRAAGMKAPEAIATLPVPAQYRPANLALAQQFDLALAGALASPGGCLQVVVDPQSRSGSLFNYGFFPVAGEYCA
;
A
#
# COMPACT_ATOMS: atom_id res chain seq x y z
N MET A 1 -22.79 45.32 -8.30
CA MET A 1 -21.52 46.02 -8.00
C MET A 1 -20.41 45.01 -8.17
N GLN A 2 -19.53 45.26 -9.16
CA GLN A 2 -18.30 44.52 -9.44
C GLN A 2 -17.18 45.02 -8.50
N PHE A 3 -15.96 44.50 -8.70
CA PHE A 3 -14.67 44.80 -8.06
C PHE A 3 -14.28 43.81 -6.94
N LEU A 4 -13.10 43.17 -6.90
CA LEU A 4 -11.89 43.20 -7.73
C LEU A 4 -11.09 41.91 -7.45
N PHE A 5 -10.65 41.23 -8.51
CA PHE A 5 -9.58 40.23 -8.45
C PHE A 5 -8.25 40.95 -8.19
N SER A 6 -7.55 40.59 -7.13
CA SER A 6 -6.14 40.96 -6.96
C SER A 6 -5.25 39.75 -7.28
N ARG A 7 -4.77 39.72 -8.52
CA ARG A 7 -3.57 38.98 -8.92
C ARG A 7 -2.35 39.86 -8.61
N THR A 8 -1.34 39.30 -7.95
CA THR A 8 0.03 39.82 -8.06
C THR A 8 0.97 38.64 -8.33
N PRO A 9 1.70 38.65 -9.46
CA PRO A 9 2.83 37.76 -9.68
C PRO A 9 4.06 38.38 -9.01
N SER A 10 4.88 37.56 -8.34
CA SER A 10 6.25 37.95 -8.00
C SER A 10 7.17 36.88 -8.57
N GLY A 11 7.66 37.15 -9.77
CA GLY A 11 8.86 36.51 -10.28
C GLY A 11 10.07 37.05 -9.53
N SER A 12 11.00 36.15 -9.19
CA SER A 12 12.39 36.50 -8.94
C SER A 12 13.27 35.41 -9.56
N ASP A 13 14.08 35.89 -10.49
CA ASP A 13 15.11 35.19 -11.24
C ASP A 13 16.17 34.49 -10.36
N ARG A 14 16.54 33.28 -10.80
CA ARG A 14 17.89 32.68 -10.97
C ARG A 14 19.07 33.18 -10.11
N PRO A 15 19.96 32.27 -9.68
CA PRO A 15 20.98 31.79 -10.63
C PRO A 15 21.26 30.27 -10.63
N ARG A 16 21.65 29.80 -11.82
CA ARG A 16 22.39 28.55 -12.05
C ARG A 16 23.78 28.70 -11.45
N THR A 17 24.23 27.69 -10.72
CA THR A 17 25.65 27.56 -10.35
C THR A 17 26.16 26.20 -10.79
N SER A 18 26.70 26.18 -12.01
CA SER A 18 27.65 25.18 -12.47
C SER A 18 29.02 25.55 -11.92
N ALA A 19 29.64 24.66 -11.15
CA ALA A 19 31.06 24.68 -10.76
C ALA A 19 31.30 23.45 -9.86
N ARG A 20 32.35 22.64 -9.96
CA ARG A 20 33.56 22.64 -10.78
C ARG A 20 34.06 21.20 -10.82
N ILE A 21 34.52 20.81 -12.00
CA ILE A 21 35.41 19.67 -12.23
C ILE A 21 36.70 19.93 -11.44
N GLY A 22 37.01 19.04 -10.49
CA GLY A 22 38.27 19.01 -9.75
C GLY A 22 39.03 17.74 -10.07
N ARG A 23 39.99 17.85 -10.99
CA ARG A 23 41.01 16.83 -11.32
C ARG A 23 42.06 16.75 -10.20
N SER A 24 42.37 15.54 -9.77
CA SER A 24 43.68 15.09 -9.27
C SER A 24 43.58 13.58 -9.02
N ALA A 25 43.94 12.68 -9.94
CA ALA A 25 45.28 12.33 -10.46
C ALA A 25 46.18 11.66 -9.40
N GLY A 26 46.60 10.42 -9.70
CA GLY A 26 47.49 9.57 -8.92
C GLY A 26 46.78 8.28 -8.52
N MET A 27 47.18 7.07 -8.91
CA MET A 27 48.48 6.60 -9.35
C MET A 27 48.27 5.26 -10.06
N ALA A 28 48.87 5.10 -11.23
CA ALA A 28 48.88 3.86 -11.98
C ALA A 28 49.80 2.83 -11.29
N LEU A 29 49.35 1.58 -11.22
CA LEU A 29 50.26 0.43 -11.17
C LEU A 29 49.86 -0.54 -12.28
N ALA A 30 50.77 -0.65 -13.24
CA ALA A 30 50.77 -1.62 -14.31
C ALA A 30 51.01 -3.04 -13.77
N GLY A 31 50.37 -4.04 -14.39
CA GLY A 31 50.57 -5.44 -14.06
C GLY A 31 50.04 -6.38 -15.14
N ALA A 32 50.86 -6.56 -16.17
CA ALA A 32 50.95 -7.71 -17.07
C ALA A 32 49.67 -8.31 -17.69
N ALA A 33 49.49 -8.02 -18.98
CA ALA A 33 48.67 -8.82 -19.88
C ALA A 33 49.40 -10.15 -20.20
N ALA A 34 48.76 -11.27 -19.88
CA ALA A 34 49.07 -12.58 -20.45
C ALA A 34 47.88 -13.03 -21.30
N PHE A 35 48.02 -12.91 -22.63
CA PHE A 35 47.11 -13.51 -23.60
C PHE A 35 47.32 -15.03 -23.59
N ALA A 36 46.45 -15.75 -22.91
CA ALA A 36 46.30 -17.19 -23.09
C ALA A 36 45.07 -17.45 -23.95
N LEU A 37 45.29 -17.98 -25.17
CA LEU A 37 44.24 -18.61 -25.96
C LEU A 37 43.68 -19.80 -25.17
N ALA A 38 42.41 -19.73 -24.78
CA ALA A 38 41.66 -20.88 -24.32
C ALA A 38 40.32 -20.91 -25.06
N ALA A 39 40.06 -22.04 -25.72
CA ALA A 39 38.85 -22.36 -26.44
C ALA A 39 37.59 -22.16 -25.55
N PRO A 40 36.41 -21.88 -26.13
CA PRO A 40 35.18 -21.83 -25.36
C PRO A 40 34.86 -23.23 -24.87
N ALA A 41 35.25 -23.54 -23.64
CA ALA A 41 34.71 -24.65 -22.89
C ALA A 41 33.23 -24.35 -22.67
N VAL A 42 32.36 -25.05 -23.41
CA VAL A 42 30.94 -25.19 -23.07
C VAL A 42 30.87 -25.90 -21.71
N ALA A 43 30.90 -25.09 -20.64
CA ALA A 43 30.54 -25.55 -19.31
C ALA A 43 29.05 -25.85 -19.36
N SER A 44 28.73 -27.15 -19.34
CA SER A 44 27.38 -27.65 -19.13
C SER A 44 26.92 -27.15 -17.76
N ALA A 45 26.18 -26.04 -17.75
CA ALA A 45 25.58 -25.51 -16.54
C ALA A 45 24.53 -26.53 -16.07
N ALA A 46 24.75 -27.10 -14.89
CA ALA A 46 23.73 -27.87 -14.19
C ALA A 46 22.44 -27.02 -14.10
N PRO A 47 21.26 -27.63 -14.27
CA PRO A 47 20.01 -26.88 -14.20
C PRO A 47 19.93 -26.19 -12.84
N ALA A 48 19.71 -24.87 -12.89
CA ALA A 48 19.45 -24.08 -11.69
C ALA A 48 18.27 -24.71 -10.94
N PRO A 49 18.30 -24.77 -9.59
CA PRO A 49 17.16 -25.24 -8.83
C PRO A 49 15.95 -24.40 -9.21
N GLU A 50 14.89 -25.08 -9.62
CA GLU A 50 13.61 -24.47 -9.94
C GLU A 50 13.15 -23.67 -8.73
N GLN A 51 13.26 -22.34 -8.82
CA GLN A 51 12.69 -21.45 -7.83
C GLN A 51 11.18 -21.61 -7.93
N THR A 52 10.64 -22.49 -7.09
CA THR A 52 9.20 -22.53 -6.83
C THR A 52 8.80 -21.09 -6.54
N PRO A 53 7.84 -20.52 -7.31
CA PRO A 53 7.31 -19.20 -6.99
C PRO A 53 6.94 -19.21 -5.50
N PRO A 54 7.29 -18.18 -4.72
CA PRO A 54 6.79 -18.11 -3.35
C PRO A 54 5.27 -18.32 -3.44
N ALA A 55 4.78 -19.33 -2.73
CA ALA A 55 3.35 -19.56 -2.63
C ALA A 55 2.75 -18.20 -2.25
N LEU A 56 1.87 -17.67 -3.11
CA LEU A 56 1.07 -16.52 -2.74
C LEU A 56 0.43 -16.92 -1.43
N GLU A 57 0.86 -16.33 -0.32
CA GLU A 57 0.20 -16.57 0.95
C GLU A 57 -1.25 -16.23 0.70
N ALA A 58 -2.10 -17.26 0.73
CA ALA A 58 -3.52 -17.09 0.56
C ALA A 58 -3.90 -16.10 1.67
N PHE A 59 -4.26 -14.87 1.28
CA PHE A 59 -4.64 -13.84 2.23
C PHE A 59 -5.77 -14.44 3.07
N ALA A 60 -5.44 -14.83 4.30
CA ALA A 60 -6.36 -15.57 5.12
C ALA A 60 -7.53 -14.65 5.44
N VAL A 61 -8.74 -15.11 5.15
CA VAL A 61 -9.95 -14.40 5.55
C VAL A 61 -9.93 -14.35 7.09
N PRO A 62 -9.94 -13.16 7.70
CA PRO A 62 -9.90 -13.04 9.15
C PRO A 62 -11.16 -13.67 9.75
N GLU A 63 -10.98 -14.44 10.82
CA GLU A 63 -12.08 -15.03 11.55
C GLU A 63 -12.86 -13.96 12.34
N ALA A 64 -14.19 -14.06 12.34
CA ALA A 64 -15.04 -13.14 13.08
C ALA A 64 -14.93 -13.39 14.59
N GLY A 65 -14.68 -12.35 15.36
CA GLY A 65 -14.50 -12.44 16.82
C GLY A 65 -15.19 -11.33 17.59
N ALA A 66 -14.75 -11.10 18.83
CA ALA A 66 -15.17 -9.94 19.59
C ALA A 66 -14.68 -8.63 18.92
N PRO A 67 -15.41 -7.50 19.07
CA PRO A 67 -14.94 -6.21 18.59
C PRO A 67 -13.56 -5.87 19.16
N VAL A 68 -12.69 -5.31 18.32
CA VAL A 68 -11.38 -4.84 18.76
C VAL A 68 -11.54 -3.61 19.65
N PRO A 69 -10.81 -3.53 20.78
CA PRO A 69 -10.79 -2.32 21.59
C PRO A 69 -10.06 -1.19 20.86
N VAL A 70 -10.49 0.06 21.09
CA VAL A 70 -9.88 1.25 20.51
C VAL A 70 -9.26 2.14 21.59
N SER A 71 -8.17 2.81 21.25
CA SER A 71 -7.42 3.70 22.12
C SER A 71 -8.03 5.11 22.20
N GLN A 72 -7.54 5.94 23.15
CA GLN A 72 -7.97 7.34 23.23
C GLN A 72 -7.50 8.12 22.01
N GLY A 73 -8.45 8.46 21.12
CA GLY A 73 -8.20 9.21 19.89
C GLY A 73 -8.65 8.49 18.62
N GLU A 74 -8.91 7.18 18.72
CA GLU A 74 -9.49 6.39 17.63
C GLU A 74 -11.01 6.41 17.71
N PHE A 75 -11.66 6.36 16.55
CA PHE A 75 -13.11 6.25 16.43
C PHE A 75 -13.48 4.85 15.97
N SER A 76 -14.41 4.20 16.68
CA SER A 76 -14.93 2.88 16.29
C SER A 76 -16.40 2.96 15.92
N TYR A 77 -16.76 2.29 14.83
CA TYR A 77 -18.13 2.13 14.36
C TYR A 77 -18.41 0.66 14.14
N LEU A 78 -19.48 0.16 14.74
CA LEU A 78 -19.95 -1.21 14.54
C LEU A 78 -21.18 -1.17 13.63
N ALA A 79 -21.04 -1.67 12.41
CA ALA A 79 -22.14 -1.77 11.47
C ALA A 79 -23.13 -2.85 11.93
N THR A 80 -24.40 -2.74 11.58
CA THR A 80 -25.33 -3.86 11.78
C THR A 80 -25.07 -4.96 10.75
N HIS A 81 -25.58 -6.18 11.01
CA HIS A 81 -25.52 -7.27 10.02
C HIS A 81 -26.14 -6.86 8.68
N SER A 82 -27.27 -6.14 8.71
CA SER A 82 -27.96 -5.68 7.50
C SER A 82 -27.12 -4.71 6.65
N VAL A 83 -26.38 -3.81 7.30
CA VAL A 83 -25.47 -2.86 6.63
C VAL A 83 -24.28 -3.62 6.05
N THR A 84 -23.74 -4.60 6.80
CA THR A 84 -22.64 -5.46 6.35
C THR A 84 -23.02 -6.25 5.10
N LYS A 85 -24.21 -6.88 5.08
CA LYS A 85 -24.73 -7.56 3.86
C LYS A 85 -24.93 -6.59 2.71
N ARG A 86 -25.43 -5.39 2.98
CA ARG A 86 -25.62 -4.36 1.94
C ARG A 86 -24.28 -3.94 1.34
N ALA A 87 -23.25 -3.74 2.16
CA ALA A 87 -21.91 -3.39 1.69
C ALA A 87 -21.34 -4.46 0.74
N ALA A 88 -21.48 -5.74 1.07
CA ALA A 88 -21.10 -6.83 0.19
C ALA A 88 -21.95 -6.87 -1.09
N GLY A 89 -23.28 -6.72 -0.98
CA GLY A 89 -24.17 -6.71 -2.14
C GLY A 89 -23.92 -5.55 -3.11
N MET A 90 -23.44 -4.41 -2.60
CA MET A 90 -23.05 -3.25 -3.41
C MET A 90 -21.62 -3.34 -3.94
N LYS A 91 -20.84 -4.38 -3.59
CA LYS A 91 -19.43 -4.49 -3.96
C LYS A 91 -18.63 -3.28 -3.50
N ALA A 92 -18.82 -2.91 -2.23
CA ALA A 92 -18.20 -1.72 -1.66
C ALA A 92 -16.65 -1.74 -1.73
N PRO A 93 -15.95 -2.87 -1.50
CA PRO A 93 -14.51 -2.94 -1.74
C PRO A 93 -14.10 -2.60 -3.17
N GLU A 94 -14.81 -3.11 -4.17
CA GLU A 94 -14.53 -2.82 -5.57
C GLU A 94 -14.83 -1.36 -5.93
N ALA A 95 -15.86 -0.78 -5.32
CA ALA A 95 -16.11 0.65 -5.43
C ALA A 95 -14.93 1.47 -4.87
N ILE A 96 -14.32 1.07 -3.75
CA ILE A 96 -13.09 1.70 -3.24
C ILE A 96 -11.96 1.52 -4.24
N ALA A 97 -11.70 0.30 -4.70
CA ALA A 97 -10.59 0.00 -5.62
C ALA A 97 -10.63 0.81 -6.92
N THR A 98 -11.82 1.22 -7.36
CA THR A 98 -12.06 1.97 -8.60
C THR A 98 -12.12 3.49 -8.42
N LEU A 99 -11.96 4.01 -7.19
CA LEU A 99 -11.95 5.45 -6.95
C LEU A 99 -10.82 6.13 -7.75
N PRO A 100 -11.11 7.30 -8.37
CA PRO A 100 -10.09 8.06 -9.08
C PRO A 100 -9.15 8.73 -8.06
N VAL A 101 -8.11 7.99 -7.65
CA VAL A 101 -7.06 8.49 -6.77
C VAL A 101 -5.80 8.85 -7.58
N PRO A 102 -5.03 9.87 -7.16
CA PRO A 102 -3.71 10.13 -7.71
C PRO A 102 -2.84 8.87 -7.70
N ALA A 103 -1.97 8.71 -8.72
CA ALA A 103 -1.20 7.48 -8.93
C ALA A 103 -0.38 7.06 -7.70
N GLN A 104 0.15 8.04 -6.95
CA GLN A 104 0.92 7.79 -5.73
C GLN A 104 0.11 7.14 -4.60
N TYR A 105 -1.22 7.30 -4.57
CA TYR A 105 -2.09 6.72 -3.54
C TYR A 105 -2.80 5.44 -3.99
N ARG A 106 -2.69 5.07 -5.26
CA ARG A 106 -3.34 3.88 -5.82
C ARG A 106 -3.01 2.60 -5.05
N PRO A 107 -1.74 2.31 -4.68
CA PRO A 107 -1.44 1.11 -3.90
C PRO A 107 -2.13 1.08 -2.54
N ALA A 108 -2.17 2.21 -1.83
CA ALA A 108 -2.84 2.31 -0.53
C ALA A 108 -4.36 2.10 -0.65
N ASN A 109 -4.97 2.64 -1.71
CA ASN A 109 -6.39 2.48 -1.97
C ASN A 109 -6.76 1.02 -2.33
N LEU A 110 -5.93 0.33 -3.11
CA LEU A 110 -6.10 -1.09 -3.41
C LEU A 110 -5.93 -1.95 -2.15
N ALA A 111 -4.95 -1.65 -1.31
CA ALA A 111 -4.76 -2.34 -0.04
C ALA A 111 -5.96 -2.14 0.89
N LEU A 112 -6.50 -0.92 0.97
CA LEU A 112 -7.71 -0.62 1.74
C LEU A 112 -8.91 -1.42 1.24
N ALA A 113 -9.12 -1.47 -0.08
CA ALA A 113 -10.17 -2.27 -0.69
C ALA A 113 -10.01 -3.76 -0.34
N GLN A 114 -8.80 -4.30 -0.46
CA GLN A 114 -8.53 -5.70 -0.13
C GLN A 114 -8.79 -6.01 1.36
N GLN A 115 -8.34 -5.14 2.27
CA GLN A 115 -8.59 -5.29 3.71
C GLN A 115 -10.09 -5.29 4.02
N PHE A 116 -10.83 -4.38 3.38
CA PHE A 116 -12.28 -4.31 3.54
C PHE A 116 -12.96 -5.58 3.00
N ASP A 117 -12.56 -6.07 1.83
CA ASP A 117 -13.12 -7.28 1.23
C ASP A 117 -12.92 -8.51 2.14
N LEU A 118 -11.70 -8.72 2.64
CA LEU A 118 -11.38 -9.81 3.56
C LEU A 118 -12.20 -9.71 4.86
N ALA A 119 -12.31 -8.51 5.44
CA ALA A 119 -13.09 -8.32 6.66
C ALA A 119 -14.60 -8.51 6.44
N LEU A 120 -15.15 -8.10 5.28
CA LEU A 120 -16.54 -8.39 4.91
C LEU A 120 -16.78 -9.90 4.75
N ALA A 121 -15.88 -10.59 4.06
CA ALA A 121 -15.95 -12.03 3.91
C ALA A 121 -15.92 -12.74 5.26
N GLY A 122 -15.00 -12.33 6.16
CA GLY A 122 -14.91 -12.85 7.52
C GLY A 122 -16.17 -12.61 8.35
N ALA A 123 -16.72 -11.39 8.30
CA ALA A 123 -17.93 -11.04 9.04
C ALA A 123 -19.14 -11.84 8.57
N LEU A 124 -19.29 -12.00 7.24
CA LEU A 124 -20.43 -12.71 6.64
C LEU A 124 -20.32 -14.24 6.73
N ALA A 125 -19.13 -14.77 7.01
CA ALA A 125 -18.97 -16.19 7.34
C ALA A 125 -19.59 -16.55 8.71
N SER A 126 -19.70 -15.58 9.62
CA SER A 126 -20.39 -15.75 10.91
C SER A 126 -21.89 -15.45 10.79
N PRO A 127 -22.80 -16.34 11.23
CA PRO A 127 -24.23 -16.05 11.26
C PRO A 127 -24.53 -14.80 12.09
N GLY A 128 -25.15 -13.79 11.45
CA GLY A 128 -25.42 -12.50 12.09
C GLY A 128 -24.21 -11.59 12.26
N GLY A 129 -23.03 -11.99 11.77
CA GLY A 129 -21.79 -11.22 11.91
C GLY A 129 -21.81 -9.86 11.22
N CYS A 130 -21.00 -8.96 11.71
CA CYS A 130 -21.00 -7.57 11.28
C CYS A 130 -19.59 -7.00 11.18
N LEU A 131 -19.46 -5.85 10.53
CA LEU A 131 -18.18 -5.20 10.35
C LEU A 131 -17.97 -4.11 11.40
N GLN A 132 -16.83 -4.14 12.08
CA GLN A 132 -16.32 -2.99 12.82
C GLN A 132 -15.33 -2.21 11.96
N VAL A 133 -15.48 -0.90 11.93
CA VAL A 133 -14.56 0.05 11.30
C VAL A 133 -13.88 0.85 12.39
N VAL A 134 -12.56 0.90 12.36
CA VAL A 134 -11.75 1.75 13.24
C VAL A 134 -11.08 2.81 12.40
N VAL A 135 -11.19 4.07 12.81
CA VAL A 135 -10.57 5.23 12.16
C VAL A 135 -9.58 5.86 13.13
N ASP A 136 -8.31 5.86 12.75
CA ASP A 136 -7.24 6.55 13.49
C ASP A 136 -6.88 7.85 12.73
N PRO A 137 -7.16 9.03 13.34
CA PRO A 137 -6.83 10.32 12.74
C PRO A 137 -5.34 10.68 12.84
N GLN A 138 -4.55 9.98 13.64
CA GLN A 138 -3.11 10.24 13.82
C GLN A 138 -2.32 9.41 12.80
N SER A 139 -2.44 9.77 11.52
CA SER A 139 -1.73 9.06 10.46
C SER A 139 -0.21 9.11 10.62
N ARG A 140 0.40 7.93 10.81
CA ARG A 140 1.87 7.74 10.85
C ARG A 140 2.47 7.38 9.48
N SER A 141 1.63 7.22 8.46
CA SER A 141 1.98 6.61 7.17
C SER A 141 1.83 7.55 5.96
N GLY A 142 1.47 8.82 6.17
CA GLY A 142 1.28 9.82 5.11
C GLY A 142 -0.13 9.90 4.52
N SER A 143 -1.07 9.09 5.04
CA SER A 143 -2.52 9.22 4.83
C SER A 143 -3.10 10.38 5.66
N LEU A 144 -4.34 10.83 5.41
CA LEU A 144 -5.04 11.72 6.35
C LEU A 144 -5.62 10.95 7.55
N PHE A 145 -6.01 9.69 7.32
CA PHE A 145 -6.56 8.77 8.33
C PHE A 145 -6.04 7.36 8.04
N ASN A 146 -5.88 6.54 9.08
CA ASN A 146 -5.73 5.10 8.94
C ASN A 146 -7.08 4.42 9.22
N TYR A 147 -7.41 3.42 8.42
CA TYR A 147 -8.65 2.65 8.55
C TYR A 147 -8.32 1.19 8.87
N GLY A 148 -9.01 0.62 9.85
CA GLY A 148 -9.02 -0.81 10.14
C GLY A 148 -10.42 -1.39 9.95
N PHE A 149 -10.50 -2.56 9.33
CA PHE A 149 -11.73 -3.31 9.14
C PHE A 149 -11.62 -4.65 9.85
N PHE A 150 -12.57 -4.94 10.74
CA PHE A 150 -12.53 -6.12 11.58
C PHE A 150 -13.85 -6.89 11.49
N PRO A 151 -13.81 -8.20 11.21
CA PRO A 151 -15.00 -9.03 11.27
C PRO A 151 -15.40 -9.29 12.71
N VAL A 152 -16.67 -9.04 13.02
CA VAL A 152 -17.24 -9.23 14.35
C VAL A 152 -18.27 -10.36 14.29
N ALA A 153 -18.19 -11.30 15.23
CA ALA A 153 -19.11 -12.42 15.31
C ALA A 153 -20.53 -11.95 15.68
N GLY A 154 -21.55 -12.65 15.18
CA GLY A 154 -22.94 -12.20 15.30
C GLY A 154 -23.44 -12.02 16.74
N GLU A 155 -22.87 -12.73 17.70
CA GLU A 155 -23.20 -12.58 19.13
C GLU A 155 -22.85 -11.20 19.71
N TYR A 156 -21.96 -10.43 19.05
CA TYR A 156 -21.60 -9.06 19.43
C TYR A 156 -22.29 -8.01 18.55
N CYS A 157 -23.11 -8.42 17.60
CA CYS A 157 -23.77 -7.54 16.63
C CYS A 157 -25.23 -7.32 17.03
N ALA A 158 -25.65 -6.06 17.10
CA ALA A 158 -27.03 -5.64 17.40
C ALA A 158 -27.88 -5.41 16.15
#